data_AF-A0A9E5MXW8-F1
#
_entry.id   AF-A0A9E5MXW8-F1
#
_cell.length_a   1.000
_cell.length_b   1.000
_cell.length_c   1.000
_cell.angle_alpha   90.00
_cell.angle_beta   90.00
_cell.angle_gamma   90.00
#
_symmetry.space_group_name_H-M   'P 1'
#
loop_
_entity.id
_entity.type
_entity.pdbx_description
1 polymer ?
#
loop_
_entity_poly.entity_id
_entity_poly.type
_entity_poly.pdbx_seq_one_letter_code
_entity_poly.pdbx_strand_id
1 'polypeptide(L)' 'MSGKISDMICPNCRTENPEGAKFCNQCGSRLAASCPNCGHQNPPEAKFCNECGARLEGTSADPAGKETASPAPPTR' A
#
# COMPACT_ATOMS: atom_id res chain seq x y z
N MET A 1 -16.95 4.28 27.23
CA MET A 1 -16.05 3.55 26.33
C MET A 1 -16.33 4.03 24.91
N SER A 2 -15.32 4.37 24.11
CA SER A 2 -15.28 4.17 22.64
C SER A 2 -14.08 4.90 22.02
N GLY A 3 -13.08 4.10 21.65
CA GLY A 3 -12.28 4.31 20.44
C GLY A 3 -11.27 5.46 20.44
N LYS A 4 -10.10 5.26 21.07
CA LYS A 4 -8.88 5.73 20.40
C LYS A 4 -8.68 4.79 19.20
N ILE A 5 -9.39 5.05 18.13
CA ILE A 5 -9.02 4.52 16.82
C ILE A 5 -7.95 5.51 16.38
N SER A 6 -6.67 5.09 16.37
CA SER A 6 -5.59 5.95 15.86
C SER A 6 -5.72 6.00 14.35
N ASP A 7 -6.80 6.59 13.87
CA ASP A 7 -7.13 6.58 12.47
C ASP A 7 -6.22 7.51 11.69
N MET A 8 -5.83 7.09 10.49
CA MET A 8 -5.11 7.94 9.55
C MET A 8 -6.04 8.43 8.44
N ILE A 9 -6.09 9.75 8.31
CA ILE A 9 -6.85 10.39 7.26
C ILE A 9 -6.10 10.29 5.94
N CYS A 10 -6.74 9.74 4.91
CA CYS A 10 -6.16 9.66 3.57
C CYS A 10 -5.87 11.06 3.02
N PRO A 11 -4.63 11.37 2.61
CA PRO A 11 -4.29 12.70 2.09
C PRO A 11 -4.92 12.99 0.71
N ASN A 12 -5.39 11.95 -0.01
CA ASN A 12 -5.98 12.10 -1.34
C ASN A 12 -7.49 12.39 -1.29
N CYS A 13 -8.24 11.63 -0.50
CA CYS A 13 -9.72 11.72 -0.46
C CYS A 13 -10.29 12.11 0.91
N ARG A 14 -9.44 12.22 1.94
CA ARG A 14 -9.79 12.57 3.32
C ARG A 14 -10.70 11.56 4.04
N THR A 15 -10.78 10.34 3.53
CA THR A 15 -11.42 9.22 4.24
C THR A 15 -10.62 8.78 5.46
N GLU A 16 -11.34 8.43 6.52
CA GLU A 16 -10.85 7.80 7.75
C GLU A 16 -10.45 6.32 7.45
N ASN A 17 -9.19 5.94 7.72
CA ASN A 17 -8.66 4.59 7.51
C ASN A 17 -7.92 4.05 8.74
N PRO A 18 -8.11 2.76 9.07
CA PRO A 18 -7.56 2.16 10.28
C PRO A 18 -6.03 2.27 10.34
N GLU A 19 -5.48 2.35 11.55
CA GLU A 19 -4.04 2.26 11.78
C GLU A 19 -3.45 1.02 11.10
N GLY A 20 -2.40 1.23 10.29
CA GLY A 20 -1.74 0.16 9.54
C GLY A 20 -2.42 -0.24 8.22
N ALA A 21 -3.47 0.45 7.77
CA ALA A 21 -3.99 0.23 6.41
C ALA A 21 -2.90 0.51 5.35
N LYS A 22 -2.74 -0.41 4.39
CA LYS A 22 -1.76 -0.24 3.30
C LYS A 22 -2.30 0.63 2.18
N PHE A 23 -3.62 0.62 2.00
CA PHE A 23 -4.36 1.35 0.98
C PHE A 23 -5.61 1.98 1.58
N CYS A 24 -6.06 3.07 0.98
CA CYS A 24 -7.31 3.72 1.35
C CYS A 24 -8.50 2.86 0.91
N ASN A 25 -9.44 2.63 1.84
CA ASN A 25 -10.65 1.84 1.59
C ASN A 25 -11.69 2.56 0.72
N GLN A 26 -11.47 3.83 0.38
CA GLN A 26 -12.34 4.59 -0.51
C GLN A 26 -11.69 4.84 -1.87
N CYS A 27 -10.51 5.45 -1.92
CA CYS A 27 -9.88 5.82 -3.19
C CYS A 27 -8.77 4.88 -3.67
N GLY A 28 -8.37 3.88 -2.88
CA GLY A 28 -7.29 2.95 -3.22
C GLY A 28 -5.87 3.52 -3.16
N SER A 29 -5.68 4.80 -2.81
CA SER A 29 -4.35 5.40 -2.66
C SER A 29 -3.55 4.69 -1.56
N ARG A 30 -2.24 4.52 -1.78
CA ARG A 30 -1.34 3.94 -0.77
C ARG A 30 -1.25 4.83 0.46
N LEU A 31 -1.40 4.23 1.63
CA LEU A 31 -1.33 4.91 2.92
C LEU A 31 -0.13 4.46 3.76
N ALA A 32 0.43 3.28 3.48
CA ALA A 32 1.68 2.80 4.09
C ALA A 32 2.46 1.90 3.13
N ALA A 33 3.79 1.94 3.22
CA ALA A 33 4.71 1.10 2.46
C ALA A 33 5.27 -0.01 3.36
N SER A 34 5.07 -1.28 3.00
CA SER A 34 5.74 -2.39 3.69
C SER A 34 7.14 -2.59 3.13
N CYS A 35 8.13 -2.73 4.00
CA CYS A 35 9.48 -3.07 3.59
C CYS A 35 9.51 -4.49 3.01
N PRO A 36 10.00 -4.70 1.77
CA PRO A 36 10.12 -6.04 1.20
C PRO A 36 11.24 -6.86 1.85
N ASN A 37 12.17 -6.22 2.57
CA ASN A 37 13.29 -6.89 3.21
C ASN A 37 12.95 -7.42 4.62
N CYS A 38 12.33 -6.59 5.46
CA CYS A 38 12.01 -6.96 6.85
C CYS A 38 10.51 -7.02 7.18
N GLY A 39 9.63 -6.54 6.29
CA GLY A 39 8.19 -6.51 6.52
C GLY A 39 7.66 -5.29 7.28
N HIS A 40 8.55 -4.43 7.82
CA HIS A 40 8.16 -3.25 8.60
C HIS A 40 7.24 -2.30 7.82
N GLN A 41 6.23 -1.73 8.50
CA GLN A 41 5.34 -0.73 7.90
C GLN A 41 5.96 0.66 8.02
N ASN A 42 6.10 1.35 6.89
CA ASN A 42 6.70 2.67 6.81
C ASN A 42 5.70 3.67 6.23
N PRO A 43 5.89 4.98 6.48
CA PRO A 43 5.10 6.02 5.82
C PRO A 43 5.10 5.87 4.30
N PRO A 44 4.03 6.28 3.60
CA PRO A 44 3.92 6.10 2.15
C PRO A 44 4.95 6.94 1.37
N GLU A 45 5.48 8.00 1.99
CA GLU A 45 6.51 8.87 1.43
C GLU A 45 7.95 8.45 1.79
N ALA A 46 8.11 7.40 2.61
CA ALA A 46 9.43 6.94 3.03
C ALA A 46 10.17 6.29 1.86
N LYS A 47 11.38 6.79 1.57
CA LYS A 47 12.29 6.24 0.53
C LYS A 47 13.12 5.06 1.03
N PHE A 48 13.30 4.96 2.34
CA PHE A 48 14.08 3.93 3.02
C PHE A 48 13.31 3.43 4.23
N CYS A 49 13.54 2.17 4.61
CA CYS A 49 12.93 1.57 5.76
C CYS A 49 13.54 2.15 7.04
N ASN A 50 12.70 2.64 7.94
CA ASN A 50 13.12 3.19 9.23
C ASN A 50 13.63 2.13 10.22
N GLU A 51 13.40 0.84 9.92
CA GLU A 51 13.83 -0.27 10.78
C GLU A 51 15.15 -0.89 10.28
N CYS A 52 15.21 -1.28 9.00
CA CYS A 52 16.38 -2.00 8.45
C CYS A 52 17.25 -1.18 7.48
N GLY A 53 16.82 0.02 7.07
CA GLY A 53 17.52 0.86 6.11
C GLY A 53 17.39 0.46 4.63
N ALA A 54 16.70 -0.64 4.31
CA ALA A 54 16.48 -1.06 2.92
C ALA A 54 15.66 -0.04 2.13
N ARG A 55 15.92 0.09 0.83
CA ARG A 55 15.16 0.98 -0.06
C ARG A 55 13.71 0.51 -0.17
N LEU A 56 12.79 1.42 0.12
CA LEU A 56 11.36 1.22 -0.14
C LEU A 56 11.12 1.77 -1.54
N GLU A 57 10.76 0.91 -2.49
CA GLU A 57 10.60 1.33 -3.88
C GLU A 57 9.45 2.34 -4.01
N GLY A 58 9.81 3.61 -4.01
CA GLY A 58 8.93 4.77 -4.16
C GLY A 58 8.94 5.29 -5.59
N THR A 59 8.64 4.43 -6.57
CA THR A 59 8.31 4.92 -7.91
C THR A 59 6.82 4.75 -8.16
N SER A 60 6.20 5.87 -8.48
CA SER A 60 4.93 5.99 -9.17
C SER A 60 4.75 4.88 -10.20
N ALA A 61 3.56 4.28 -10.20
CA ALA A 61 2.94 3.62 -11.35
C ALA A 61 3.90 2.90 -12.30
N ASP A 62 4.24 1.66 -11.98
CA ASP A 62 4.30 0.65 -13.01
C ASP A 62 3.41 -0.52 -12.54
N PRO A 63 2.27 -0.78 -13.21
CA PRO A 63 1.57 -2.05 -13.03
C PRO A 63 2.37 -3.15 -13.75
N ALA A 64 3.57 -3.49 -13.26
CA ALA A 64 4.20 -4.79 -13.54
C ALA A 64 3.62 -5.88 -12.61
N GLY A 65 2.30 -5.92 -12.46
CA GLY A 65 1.59 -7.17 -12.60
C GLY A 65 1.09 -7.18 -14.03
N LYS A 66 1.83 -7.68 -15.01
CA LYS A 66 1.80 -9.12 -15.33
C LYS A 66 0.50 -9.77 -14.86
N GLU A 67 -0.60 -9.42 -15.52
CA GLU A 67 -1.71 -10.34 -15.71
C GLU A 67 -1.20 -11.48 -16.61
N THR A 68 -0.40 -12.37 -16.05
CA THR A 68 -0.33 -13.75 -16.55
C THR A 68 -1.49 -14.50 -15.91
N ALA A 69 -2.67 -14.44 -16.53
CA ALA A 69 -3.62 -15.55 -16.63
C ALA A 69 -4.99 -15.06 -17.14
N SER A 70 -5.16 -15.05 -18.46
CA SER A 70 -6.40 -15.57 -19.04
C SER A 70 -6.03 -16.31 -20.32
N PRO A 71 -5.72 -17.63 -20.27
CA PRO A 71 -5.82 -18.41 -21.48
C PRO A 71 -7.30 -18.44 -21.84
N ALA A 72 -7.71 -17.64 -22.83
CA ALA A 72 -8.97 -17.89 -23.50
C ALA A 72 -8.96 -19.36 -23.96
N PRO A 73 -9.97 -20.18 -23.63
CA PRO A 73 -10.01 -21.55 -24.12
C PRO A 73 -10.06 -21.50 -25.66
N PRO A 74 -9.25 -22.30 -26.39
CA PRO A 74 -9.41 -22.40 -27.82
C PRO A 74 -10.79 -23.02 -28.10
N THR A 75 -11.66 -22.28 -28.78
CA THR A 75 -12.86 -22.87 -29.39
C THR A 75 -12.45 -23.51 -30.73
N ARG A 76 -12.99 -24.70 -30.96
CA ARG A 76 -12.58 -25.70 -31.94
C ARG A 76 -12.98 -25.37 -33.38
#